data_AF-A0A2W5V475-F1
#
_entry.id   AF-A0A2W5V475-F1
#
_cell.length_a   1.000
_cell.length_b   1.000
_cell.length_c   1.000
_cell.angle_alpha   90.00
_cell.angle_beta   90.00
_cell.angle_gamma   90.00
#
_symmetry.space_group_name_H-M   'P 1'
#
loop_
_entity.id
_entity.type
_entity.pdbx_description
1 polymer ?
#
loop_
_entity_poly.entity_id
_entity_poly.type
_entity_poly.pdbx_seq_one_letter_code
_entity_poly.pdbx_strand_id
1 'polypeptide(L)'
;MTDHEDGTPAATPAPIAPFREAVADKAKVTLAVVDLLLDELKVQEEAPSRRADHLTLRRLMFSGTKRDTGHTDGAYTFEWRDLTVGLYAALSNGTNQVGKSTILEVALWALRGDTRALKPEVRSWIDTVELEFSIGPDRYSVDFMDFDAVPRGKLVQVFPGPARILKTFEGDDDFE
;
A
#
# COMPACT_ATOMS: atom_id res chain seq x y z
N MET A 1 44.53 -0.82 -31.32
CA MET A 1 45.28 -0.47 -30.09
C MET A 1 44.74 0.86 -29.64
N THR A 2 43.73 0.82 -28.78
CA THR A 2 43.18 1.95 -28.03
C THR A 2 42.40 1.37 -26.85
N ASP A 3 42.57 2.05 -25.73
CA ASP A 3 42.45 1.64 -24.34
C ASP A 3 41.18 0.89 -23.90
N HIS A 4 41.42 -0.12 -23.05
CA HIS A 4 40.47 -0.64 -22.08
C HIS A 4 40.43 0.35 -20.89
N GLU A 5 39.30 1.01 -20.66
CA GLU A 5 39.05 1.68 -19.39
C GLU A 5 38.76 0.61 -18.32
N ASP A 6 39.73 0.44 -17.44
CA ASP A 6 39.65 -0.39 -16.24
C ASP A 6 38.74 0.31 -15.21
N GLY A 7 37.45 -0.01 -15.26
CA GLY A 7 36.46 0.45 -14.30
C GLY A 7 36.71 -0.15 -12.92
N THR A 8 37.43 0.58 -12.06
CA THR A 8 37.54 0.25 -10.63
C THR A 8 36.12 0.21 -10.03
N PRO A 9 35.64 -0.91 -9.47
CA PRO A 9 34.34 -0.94 -8.83
C PRO A 9 34.36 -0.02 -7.62
N ALA A 10 33.44 0.94 -7.60
CA ALA A 10 33.19 1.81 -6.46
C ALA A 10 32.96 0.92 -5.22
N ALA A 11 33.78 1.13 -4.18
CA ALA A 11 33.69 0.39 -2.94
C ALA A 11 32.26 0.49 -2.38
N THR A 12 31.58 -0.64 -2.26
CA THR A 12 30.30 -0.76 -1.56
C THR A 12 30.46 -0.11 -0.18
N PRO A 13 29.63 0.88 0.19
CA PRO A 13 29.71 1.48 1.52
C PRO A 13 29.51 0.38 2.56
N ALA A 14 30.39 0.35 3.56
CA ALA A 14 30.30 -0.60 4.64
C ALA A 14 28.88 -0.55 5.27
N PRO A 15 28.35 -1.69 5.73
CA PRO A 15 27.08 -1.71 6.46
C PRO A 15 27.14 -0.67 7.58
N ILE A 16 26.12 0.18 7.70
CA ILE A 16 26.02 1.13 8.80
C ILE A 16 25.94 0.28 10.07
N ALA A 17 27.00 0.29 10.87
CA ALA A 17 27.01 -0.38 12.16
C ALA A 17 25.84 0.17 13.01
N PRO A 18 25.12 -0.67 13.76
CA PRO A 18 24.10 -0.23 14.71
C PRO A 18 24.58 0.99 15.50
N PHE A 19 23.73 2.02 15.64
CA PHE A 19 24.11 3.32 16.20
C PHE A 19 24.91 3.25 17.51
N ARG A 20 24.53 2.34 18.42
CA ARG A 20 25.22 2.12 19.70
C ARG A 20 26.66 1.59 19.52
N GLU A 21 26.89 0.73 18.53
CA GLU A 21 28.23 0.23 18.16
C GLU A 21 29.07 1.35 17.53
N ALA A 22 28.46 2.16 16.65
CA ALA A 22 29.15 3.31 16.05
C ALA A 22 29.54 4.37 17.10
N VAL A 23 28.71 4.58 18.11
CA VAL A 23 29.02 5.46 19.25
C VAL A 23 30.16 4.88 20.08
N ALA A 24 30.13 3.57 20.40
CA ALA A 24 31.20 2.90 21.14
C ALA A 24 32.55 3.04 20.43
N ASP A 25 32.58 2.78 19.12
CA ASP A 25 33.79 2.88 18.29
C ASP A 25 34.33 4.30 18.18
N LYS A 26 33.44 5.30 18.10
CA LYS A 26 33.81 6.71 17.97
C LYS A 26 34.26 7.32 19.29
N ALA A 27 33.56 7.00 20.38
CA ALA A 27 33.88 7.48 21.73
C ALA A 27 34.96 6.65 22.42
N LYS A 28 35.41 5.52 21.83
CA LYS A 28 36.42 4.60 22.37
C LYS A 28 36.04 4.06 23.74
N VAL A 29 34.76 3.75 23.91
CA VAL A 29 34.20 3.14 25.12
C VAL A 29 33.56 1.81 24.77
N THR A 30 33.26 0.99 25.78
CA THR A 30 32.57 -0.29 25.55
C THR A 30 31.08 -0.08 25.27
N LEU A 31 30.46 -1.01 24.55
CA LEU A 31 29.03 -0.98 24.26
C LEU A 31 28.19 -0.91 25.55
N ALA A 32 28.61 -1.61 26.61
CA ALA A 32 27.96 -1.57 27.92
C ALA A 32 27.98 -0.17 28.57
N VAL A 33 29.02 0.63 28.35
CA VAL A 33 29.10 2.01 28.84
C VAL A 33 28.19 2.92 28.02
N VAL A 34 28.13 2.71 26.71
CA VAL A 34 27.18 3.41 25.83
C VAL A 34 25.74 3.11 26.24
N ASP A 35 25.42 1.84 26.52
CA ASP A 35 24.08 1.43 26.92
C ASP A 35 23.64 2.11 28.22
N LEU A 36 24.51 2.05 29.24
CA LEU A 36 24.25 2.67 30.53
C LEU A 36 24.01 4.18 30.42
N LEU A 37 24.86 4.88 29.65
CA LEU A 37 24.78 6.34 29.51
C LEU A 37 23.59 6.80 28.67
N LEU A 38 23.30 6.13 27.55
CA LEU A 38 22.15 6.49 26.71
C LEU A 38 20.83 6.24 27.45
N ASP A 39 20.75 5.17 28.23
CA ASP A 39 19.56 4.86 29.03
C ASP A 39 19.41 5.84 30.22
N GLU A 40 20.49 6.18 30.91
CA GLU A 40 20.51 7.16 32.00
C GLU A 40 20.09 8.57 31.51
N LEU A 41 20.59 8.98 30.34
CA LEU A 41 20.29 10.27 29.72
C LEU A 41 18.97 10.25 28.93
N LYS A 42 18.26 9.12 28.89
CA LYS A 42 17.02 8.91 28.10
C LYS A 42 17.17 9.28 26.62
N VAL A 43 18.37 9.09 26.07
CA VAL A 43 18.65 9.31 24.65
C VAL A 43 18.17 8.09 23.88
N GLN A 44 17.06 8.24 23.17
CA GLN A 44 16.61 7.24 22.21
C GLN A 44 17.11 7.62 20.83
N GLU A 45 17.48 6.61 20.05
CA GLU A 45 17.74 6.80 18.63
C GLU A 45 16.44 7.32 18.01
N GLU A 46 16.45 8.55 17.52
CA GLU A 46 15.38 9.04 16.66
C GLU A 46 15.41 8.13 15.43
N ALA A 47 14.45 7.20 15.35
CA ALA A 47 14.22 6.44 14.13
C ALA A 47 14.20 7.46 12.98
N PRO A 48 14.94 7.22 11.88
CA PRO A 48 15.08 8.19 10.81
C PRO A 48 13.70 8.73 10.48
N SER A 49 13.53 10.06 10.63
CA SER A 49 12.26 10.73 10.45
C SER A 49 11.66 10.20 9.16
N ARG A 50 10.59 9.41 9.24
CA ARG A 50 10.00 8.77 8.06
C ARG A 50 9.72 9.87 7.05
N ARG A 51 10.55 9.97 6.00
CA ARG A 51 10.14 10.64 4.78
C ARG A 51 8.79 10.01 4.47
N ALA A 52 7.71 10.80 4.42
CA ALA A 52 6.38 10.25 4.25
C ALA A 52 6.41 9.27 3.07
N ASP A 53 6.33 7.98 3.38
CA ASP A 53 6.50 6.95 2.38
C ASP A 53 5.32 7.08 1.41
N HIS A 54 5.64 7.14 0.10
CA HIS A 54 4.61 7.38 -0.90
C HIS A 54 3.70 6.16 -1.03
N LEU A 55 2.39 6.36 -0.86
CA LEU A 55 1.38 5.38 -1.20
C LEU A 55 1.30 5.24 -2.73
N THR A 56 1.52 4.04 -3.24
CA THR A 56 1.44 3.73 -4.68
C THR A 56 0.49 2.56 -4.88
N LEU A 57 -0.60 2.78 -5.62
CA LEU A 57 -1.49 1.69 -6.05
C LEU A 57 -0.73 0.78 -7.02
N ARG A 58 -0.95 -0.54 -6.92
CA ARG A 58 -0.32 -1.57 -7.75
C ARG A 58 -1.33 -2.30 -8.61
N ARG A 59 -2.48 -2.60 -8.03
CA ARG A 59 -3.58 -3.27 -8.70
C ARG A 59 -4.89 -2.92 -8.01
N LEU A 60 -5.93 -2.71 -8.81
CA LEU A 60 -7.31 -2.63 -8.34
C LEU A 60 -8.15 -3.63 -9.13
N MET A 61 -8.88 -4.49 -8.44
CA MET A 61 -9.88 -5.37 -9.05
C MET A 61 -11.17 -5.26 -8.26
N PHE A 62 -12.29 -5.20 -8.96
CA PHE A 62 -13.59 -5.36 -8.34
C PHE A 62 -14.57 -6.02 -9.29
N SER A 63 -15.49 -6.77 -8.72
CA SER A 63 -16.46 -7.55 -9.49
C SER A 63 -17.83 -7.51 -8.85
N GLY A 64 -18.84 -7.83 -9.63
CA GLY A 64 -20.16 -8.12 -9.12
C GLY A 64 -21.19 -8.14 -10.25
N THR A 65 -22.43 -7.76 -9.96
CA THR A 65 -23.55 -7.89 -10.90
C THR A 65 -24.29 -6.57 -11.05
N LYS A 66 -24.29 -6.02 -12.27
CA LYS A 66 -25.15 -4.88 -12.61
C LYS A 66 -26.60 -5.35 -12.68
N ARG A 67 -27.48 -4.62 -12.02
CA ARG A 67 -28.93 -4.87 -11.97
C ARG A 67 -29.66 -3.57 -12.25
N ASP A 68 -30.82 -3.67 -12.89
CA ASP A 68 -31.76 -2.55 -13.10
C ASP A 68 -31.20 -1.39 -13.95
N THR A 69 -30.26 -1.67 -14.85
CA THR A 69 -29.59 -0.64 -15.67
C THR A 69 -30.40 -0.19 -16.89
N GLY A 70 -31.50 -0.89 -17.21
CA GLY A 70 -32.35 -0.65 -18.38
C GLY A 70 -31.68 -0.96 -19.73
N HIS A 71 -30.42 -1.41 -19.75
CA HIS A 71 -29.64 -1.64 -20.97
C HIS A 71 -28.83 -2.94 -20.93
N THR A 72 -28.03 -3.16 -19.89
CA THR A 72 -27.13 -4.32 -19.81
C THR A 72 -26.92 -4.72 -18.36
N ASP A 73 -27.73 -5.69 -17.92
CA ASP A 73 -27.58 -6.35 -16.64
C ASP A 73 -26.68 -7.58 -16.79
N GLY A 74 -26.02 -7.97 -15.70
CA GLY A 74 -25.16 -9.15 -15.67
C GLY A 74 -23.87 -8.96 -14.90
N ALA A 75 -23.14 -10.06 -14.78
CA ALA A 75 -21.86 -10.09 -14.08
C ALA A 75 -20.81 -9.23 -14.80
N TYR A 76 -19.99 -8.54 -14.03
CA TYR A 76 -18.84 -7.80 -14.54
C TYR A 76 -17.62 -8.00 -13.64
N THR A 77 -16.46 -7.84 -14.24
CA THR A 77 -15.18 -7.74 -13.55
C THR A 77 -14.43 -6.58 -14.15
N PHE A 78 -14.01 -5.64 -13.31
CA PHE A 78 -13.08 -4.59 -13.68
C PHE A 78 -11.72 -4.89 -13.08
N GLU A 79 -10.67 -4.60 -13.83
CA GLU A 79 -9.32 -4.75 -13.33
C GLU A 79 -8.36 -3.71 -13.92
N TRP A 80 -7.58 -3.10 -13.04
CA TRP A 80 -6.48 -2.22 -13.38
C TRP A 80 -5.20 -2.79 -12.78
N ARG A 81 -4.31 -3.31 -13.64
CA ARG A 81 -3.03 -3.92 -13.24
C ARG A 81 -1.85 -3.00 -13.53
N ASP A 82 -0.69 -3.41 -13.02
CA ASP A 82 0.63 -2.85 -13.34
C ASP A 82 0.70 -1.33 -13.08
N LEU A 83 0.01 -0.89 -12.02
CA LEU A 83 0.09 0.48 -11.55
C LEU A 83 1.44 0.68 -10.86
N THR A 84 2.12 1.75 -11.28
CA THR A 84 3.42 2.17 -10.79
C THR A 84 3.43 3.67 -10.62
N VAL A 85 4.56 4.26 -10.27
CA VAL A 85 4.69 5.72 -10.25
C VAL A 85 4.60 6.24 -11.68
N GLY A 86 3.58 7.05 -11.98
CA GLY A 86 3.37 7.58 -13.32
C GLY A 86 2.02 8.26 -13.51
N LEU A 87 1.75 8.67 -14.75
CA LEU A 87 0.48 9.25 -15.16
C LEU A 87 -0.40 8.18 -15.81
N TYR A 88 -1.61 8.02 -15.29
CA TYR A 88 -2.60 7.06 -15.77
C TYR A 88 -3.90 7.78 -16.15
N ALA A 89 -4.59 7.30 -17.18
CA ALA A 89 -5.84 7.88 -17.66
C ALA A 89 -6.93 6.81 -17.81
N ALA A 90 -8.09 7.05 -17.20
CA ALA A 90 -9.30 6.25 -17.43
C ALA A 90 -10.15 6.91 -18.52
N LEU A 91 -10.22 6.29 -19.69
CA LEU A 91 -10.93 6.80 -20.87
C LEU A 91 -12.21 5.99 -21.14
N SER A 92 -13.21 6.61 -21.78
CA SER A 92 -14.48 5.97 -22.14
C SER A 92 -14.81 6.31 -23.58
N ASN A 93 -15.31 5.34 -24.34
CA ASN A 93 -15.58 5.50 -25.78
C ASN A 93 -16.98 6.06 -26.02
N GLY A 94 -17.17 7.36 -25.77
CA GLY A 94 -18.27 8.15 -26.34
C GLY A 94 -19.65 8.03 -25.67
N THR A 95 -19.86 7.10 -24.73
CA THR A 95 -21.02 7.13 -23.81
C THR A 95 -20.59 7.78 -22.50
N ASN A 96 -21.24 8.89 -22.14
CA ASN A 96 -20.92 9.66 -20.95
C ASN A 96 -21.02 8.81 -19.66
N GLN A 97 -20.07 9.05 -18.74
CA GLN A 97 -20.15 8.79 -17.28
C GLN A 97 -20.19 7.35 -16.73
N VAL A 98 -20.03 6.29 -17.51
CA VAL A 98 -20.09 4.94 -16.93
C VAL A 98 -18.74 4.52 -16.33
N GLY A 99 -18.57 4.69 -15.02
CA GLY A 99 -17.59 3.94 -14.21
C GLY A 99 -16.24 4.58 -13.91
N LYS A 100 -15.86 5.72 -14.52
CA LYS A 100 -14.53 6.33 -14.26
C LYS A 100 -14.36 6.81 -12.82
N SER A 101 -15.33 7.57 -12.31
CA SER A 101 -15.33 8.00 -10.92
C SER A 101 -15.46 6.80 -9.98
N THR A 102 -16.22 5.77 -10.38
CA THR A 102 -16.34 4.51 -9.64
C THR A 102 -14.97 3.86 -9.40
N ILE A 103 -14.08 3.82 -10.39
CA ILE A 103 -12.73 3.25 -10.23
C ILE A 103 -11.98 3.91 -9.07
N LEU A 104 -11.97 5.25 -9.02
CA LEU A 104 -11.27 5.98 -7.96
C LEU A 104 -11.98 5.85 -6.62
N GLU A 105 -13.31 5.92 -6.59
CA GLU A 105 -14.09 5.77 -5.36
C GLU A 105 -13.92 4.36 -4.75
N VAL A 106 -13.87 3.29 -5.55
CA VAL A 106 -13.61 1.94 -5.05
C VAL A 106 -12.19 1.79 -4.51
N ALA A 107 -11.20 2.41 -5.18
CA ALA A 107 -9.83 2.43 -4.64
C ALA A 107 -9.75 3.17 -3.29
N LEU A 108 -10.44 4.31 -3.16
CA LEU A 108 -10.50 5.07 -1.91
C LEU A 108 -11.24 4.30 -0.83
N TRP A 109 -12.32 3.61 -1.18
CA TRP A 109 -13.07 2.76 -0.26
C TRP A 109 -12.19 1.65 0.32
N ALA A 110 -11.42 0.96 -0.53
CA ALA A 110 -10.48 -0.05 -0.05
C ALA A 110 -9.32 0.50 0.81
N LEU A 111 -9.06 1.80 0.78
CA LEU A 111 -8.04 2.44 1.62
C LEU A 111 -8.60 3.04 2.92
N ARG A 112 -9.87 3.41 2.95
CA ARG A 112 -10.48 4.17 4.06
C ARG A 112 -11.54 3.40 4.82
N GLY A 113 -12.23 2.47 4.16
CA GLY A 113 -13.34 1.72 4.73
C GLY A 113 -14.70 2.29 4.40
N ASP A 114 -14.74 3.56 4.02
CA ASP A 114 -15.96 4.27 3.66
C ASP A 114 -16.02 4.65 2.18
N THR A 115 -17.23 4.79 1.67
CA THR A 115 -17.47 5.36 0.35
C THR A 115 -17.92 6.80 0.48
N ARG A 116 -17.22 7.76 -0.13
CA ARG A 116 -17.59 9.17 -0.03
C ARG A 116 -18.62 9.60 -1.07
N ALA A 117 -18.44 9.19 -2.32
CA ALA A 117 -19.27 9.61 -3.44
C ALA A 117 -19.75 8.45 -4.32
N LEU A 118 -19.52 7.19 -3.90
CA LEU A 118 -20.05 6.04 -4.60
C LEU A 118 -21.57 5.99 -4.43
N LYS A 119 -22.31 6.02 -5.54
CA LYS A 119 -23.78 5.93 -5.52
C LYS A 119 -24.20 4.60 -4.87
N PRO A 120 -25.20 4.58 -3.97
CA PRO A 120 -25.66 3.34 -3.31
C PRO A 120 -26.05 2.25 -4.31
N GLU A 121 -26.68 2.63 -5.43
CA GLU A 121 -27.00 1.73 -6.53
C GLU A 121 -25.76 1.04 -7.11
N VAL A 122 -24.69 1.79 -7.38
CA VAL A 122 -23.44 1.24 -7.92
C VAL A 122 -22.72 0.39 -6.88
N ARG A 123 -22.76 0.77 -5.59
CA ARG A 123 -22.23 -0.04 -4.50
C ARG A 123 -22.95 -1.39 -4.42
N SER A 124 -24.27 -1.41 -4.57
CA SER A 124 -25.08 -2.65 -4.56
C SER A 124 -24.80 -3.63 -5.71
N TRP A 125 -24.03 -3.20 -6.70
CA TRP A 125 -23.56 -4.05 -7.79
C TRP A 125 -22.18 -4.66 -7.52
N ILE A 126 -21.44 -4.17 -6.53
CA ILE A 126 -20.08 -4.63 -6.21
C ILE A 126 -20.18 -5.72 -5.16
N ASP A 127 -19.73 -6.92 -5.49
CA ASP A 127 -19.71 -8.06 -4.58
C ASP A 127 -18.32 -8.21 -3.93
N THR A 128 -17.25 -7.95 -4.68
CA THR A 128 -15.86 -8.17 -4.23
C THR A 128 -14.95 -7.02 -4.64
N VAL A 129 -14.00 -6.66 -3.77
CA VAL A 129 -12.95 -5.68 -4.05
C VAL A 129 -11.60 -6.23 -3.59
N GLU A 130 -10.59 -6.05 -4.42
CA GLU A 130 -9.18 -6.31 -4.13
C GLU A 130 -8.36 -5.08 -4.51
N LEU A 131 -7.58 -4.56 -3.56
CA LEU A 131 -6.62 -3.49 -3.79
C LEU A 131 -5.24 -3.90 -3.29
N GLU A 132 -4.27 -3.90 -4.21
CA GLU A 132 -2.86 -3.99 -3.86
C GLU A 132 -2.21 -2.61 -3.92
N PHE A 133 -1.42 -2.27 -2.91
CA PHE A 133 -0.67 -1.02 -2.84
C PHE A 133 0.67 -1.20 -2.12
N SER A 134 1.53 -0.20 -2.22
CA SER A 134 2.78 -0.14 -1.47
C SER A 134 2.91 1.16 -0.71
N ILE A 135 3.54 1.10 0.47
CA ILE A 135 3.99 2.25 1.25
C ILE A 135 5.50 2.08 1.40
N GLY A 136 6.28 2.87 0.66
CA GLY A 136 7.72 2.69 0.58
C GLY A 136 8.08 1.33 -0.03
N PRO A 137 8.93 0.50 0.63
CA PRO A 137 9.27 -0.84 0.13
C PRO A 137 8.19 -1.89 0.40
N ASP A 138 7.30 -1.65 1.37
CA ASP A 138 6.33 -2.63 1.85
C ASP A 138 5.15 -2.75 0.88
N ARG A 139 4.61 -3.96 0.74
CA ARG A 139 3.42 -4.21 -0.09
C ARG A 139 2.29 -4.80 0.73
N TYR A 140 1.10 -4.32 0.42
CA TYR A 140 -0.13 -4.64 1.11
C TYR A 140 -1.22 -5.03 0.11
N SER A 141 -2.14 -5.85 0.59
CA SER A 141 -3.38 -6.20 -0.10
C SER A 141 -4.54 -6.01 0.85
N VAL A 142 -5.58 -5.35 0.38
CA VAL A 142 -6.89 -5.30 1.03
C VAL A 142 -7.85 -6.09 0.15
N ASP A 143 -8.51 -7.08 0.73
CA ASP A 143 -9.55 -7.84 0.07
C ASP A 143 -10.81 -7.87 0.95
N PHE A 144 -11.97 -7.60 0.34
CA PHE A 144 -13.25 -7.67 1.02
C PHE A 144 -14.41 -7.98 0.09
N MET A 145 -15.47 -8.48 0.70
CA MET A 145 -16.79 -8.67 0.09
C MET A 145 -17.76 -7.69 0.73
N ASP A 146 -18.66 -7.09 -0.06
CA ASP A 146 -19.70 -6.18 0.45
C ASP A 146 -21.07 -6.82 0.25
N PHE A 147 -21.48 -7.65 1.22
CA PHE A 147 -22.82 -8.23 1.25
C PHE A 147 -23.67 -7.48 2.28
N ASP A 148 -24.93 -7.23 1.94
CA ASP A 148 -25.88 -6.50 2.78
C ASP A 148 -25.38 -5.13 3.25
N ALA A 149 -24.56 -4.47 2.43
CA ALA A 149 -23.90 -3.19 2.72
C ALA A 149 -22.96 -3.20 3.95
N VAL A 150 -22.45 -4.39 4.31
CA VAL A 150 -21.46 -4.57 5.38
C VAL A 150 -20.18 -5.16 4.77
N PRO A 151 -19.09 -4.38 4.64
CA PRO A 151 -17.84 -4.88 4.09
C PRO A 151 -17.17 -5.84 5.06
N ARG A 152 -16.77 -7.01 4.56
CA ARG A 152 -16.09 -8.06 5.34
C ARG A 152 -14.83 -8.47 4.64
N GLY A 153 -13.69 -8.34 5.33
CA GLY A 153 -12.42 -8.53 4.67
C GLY A 153 -11.21 -8.50 5.59
N LYS A 154 -10.05 -8.33 4.96
CA LYS A 154 -8.76 -8.33 5.63
C LYS A 154 -7.76 -7.40 4.95
N LEU A 155 -6.84 -6.90 5.76
CA LEU A 155 -5.60 -6.26 5.35
C LEU A 155 -4.45 -7.23 5.55
N VAL A 156 -3.68 -7.47 4.50
CA VAL A 156 -2.55 -8.39 4.48
C VAL A 156 -1.29 -7.62 4.05
N GLN A 157 -0.21 -7.76 4.81
CA GLN A 157 1.12 -7.40 4.32
C GLN A 157 1.68 -8.58 3.52
N VAL A 158 1.89 -8.37 2.23
CA VAL A 158 2.41 -9.40 1.30
C VAL A 158 3.93 -9.28 1.08
N PHE A 159 4.53 -8.17 1.51
CA PHE A 159 5.98 -7.96 1.55
C PHE A 159 6.33 -6.95 2.66
N PRO A 160 7.44 -7.12 3.40
CA PRO A 160 8.48 -8.15 3.26
C PRO A 160 8.11 -9.50 3.88
N GLY A 161 8.65 -10.58 3.29
CA GLY A 161 8.49 -11.93 3.82
C GLY A 161 7.17 -12.61 3.43
N PRO A 162 6.77 -13.68 4.15
CA PRO A 162 5.52 -14.38 3.89
C PRO A 162 4.31 -13.51 4.24
N ALA A 163 3.20 -13.73 3.55
CA ALA A 163 1.98 -12.97 3.74
C ALA A 163 1.49 -13.04 5.20
N ARG A 164 1.25 -11.87 5.79
CA ARG A 164 0.80 -11.71 7.19
C ARG A 164 -0.47 -10.90 7.25
N ILE A 165 -1.52 -11.47 7.83
CA ILE A 165 -2.77 -10.74 8.13
C ILE A 165 -2.47 -9.71 9.22
N LEU A 166 -2.72 -8.44 8.92
CA LEU A 166 -2.56 -7.32 9.86
C LEU A 166 -3.87 -6.99 10.57
N LYS A 167 -4.99 -7.08 9.85
CA LYS A 167 -6.33 -6.77 10.37
C LYS A 167 -7.37 -7.59 9.62
N THR A 168 -8.43 -7.97 10.31
CA THR A 168 -9.70 -8.44 9.74
C THR A 168 -10.79 -7.48 10.20
N PHE A 169 -11.77 -7.20 9.35
CA PHE A 169 -12.84 -6.26 9.65
C PHE A 169 -14.19 -6.82 9.22
N GLU A 170 -15.22 -6.46 9.98
CA GLU A 170 -16.62 -6.70 9.66
C GLU A 170 -17.42 -5.42 9.91
N GLY A 171 -17.87 -4.78 8.83
CA GLY A 171 -18.55 -3.50 8.90
C GLY A 171 -17.63 -2.29 8.88
N ASP A 172 -18.25 -1.13 8.68
CA ASP A 172 -17.54 0.13 8.44
C ASP A 172 -16.74 0.58 9.69
N ASP A 173 -17.26 0.35 10.90
CA ASP A 173 -16.62 0.75 12.18
C ASP A 173 -15.30 0.02 12.45
N ASP A 174 -15.19 -1.24 12.04
CA ASP A 174 -13.99 -2.05 12.22
C ASP A 174 -12.95 -1.81 11.14
N PHE A 175 -13.29 -1.06 10.07
CA PHE A 175 -12.37 -0.82 8.97
C PHE A 175 -11.36 0.28 9.31
N GLU A 176 -11.80 1.42 9.87
CA GLU A 176 -10.93 2.53 10.30
C GLU A 176 -9.90 2.10 11.38
#